data_AF-A0A3C0ITQ2-F1
#
_entry.id   AF-A0A3C0ITQ2-F1
#
_cell.length_a   1.000
_cell.length_b   1.000
_cell.length_c   1.000
_cell.angle_alpha   90.00
_cell.angle_beta   90.00
_cell.angle_gamma   90.00
#
_symmetry.space_group_name_H-M   'P 1'
#
loop_
_entity.id
_entity.type
_entity.pdbx_description
1 polymer ?
#
loop_
_entity_poly.entity_id
_entity_poly.type
_entity_poly.pdbx_seq_one_letter_code
_entity_poly.pdbx_strand_id
1 'polypeptide(L)'
;MQQRYYALDVFRGATVALMIMVNNPGSWSHIFPPLAHAEWHGCTPTDLVFPFFLFAVGNAMSFVMPKFYEKGDAFFLKKVLKRTLLIFLIGLLLAWSPFVRWDGDVLAFKTWEKLRIFGVLQRIALAYCVASLLVYYFKARGAFVVGGVILLV
;
A
#
# COMPACT_ATOMS: atom_id res chain seq x y z
N MET A 1 1.97 21.45 -18.97
CA MET A 1 3.05 20.62 -18.39
C MET A 1 2.50 19.88 -17.18
N GLN A 2 2.72 18.57 -17.07
CA GLN A 2 2.37 17.82 -15.85
C GLN A 2 3.33 18.27 -14.74
N GLN A 3 2.89 19.16 -13.85
CA GLN A 3 3.71 19.63 -12.75
C GLN A 3 3.96 18.46 -11.80
N ARG A 4 5.20 17.98 -11.77
CA ARG A 4 5.63 16.89 -10.92
C ARG A 4 6.03 17.47 -9.57
N TYR A 5 5.39 17.02 -8.50
CA TYR A 5 5.65 17.53 -7.16
C TYR A 5 6.82 16.78 -6.53
N TYR A 6 8.01 17.37 -6.63
CA TYR A 6 9.24 16.76 -6.14
C TYR A 6 9.17 16.37 -4.66
N ALA A 7 8.57 17.23 -3.82
CA ALA A 7 8.40 16.95 -2.40
C ALA A 7 7.61 15.66 -2.14
N LEU A 8 6.57 15.37 -2.94
CA LEU A 8 5.77 14.16 -2.80
C LEU A 8 6.53 12.91 -3.24
N ASP A 9 7.32 13.02 -4.30
CA ASP A 9 8.18 11.93 -4.77
C ASP A 9 9.26 11.60 -3.74
N VAL A 10 9.91 12.61 -3.14
CA VAL A 10 10.89 12.46 -2.05
C VAL A 10 10.23 11.84 -0.82
N PHE A 11 9.05 12.32 -0.41
CA PHE A 11 8.33 11.78 0.75
C PHE A 11 7.98 10.29 0.59
N ARG A 12 7.52 9.89 -0.61
CA ARG A 12 7.26 8.48 -0.94
C ARG A 12 8.54 7.65 -0.95
N GLY A 13 9.64 8.19 -1.49
CA GLY A 13 10.94 7.51 -1.48
C GLY A 13 11.46 7.29 -0.06
N ALA A 14 11.40 8.33 0.78
CA ALA A 14 11.82 8.28 2.17
C ALA A 14 11.02 7.26 3.00
N THR A 15 9.69 7.23 2.83
CA THR A 15 8.84 6.24 3.52
C THR A 15 9.14 4.80 3.10
N VAL A 16 9.45 4.56 1.82
CA VAL A 16 9.88 3.22 1.36
C VAL A 16 11.26 2.85 1.90
N ALA A 17 12.21 3.79 1.90
CA ALA A 17 13.54 3.55 2.46
C ALA A 17 13.48 3.21 3.95
N LEU A 18 12.69 3.96 4.73
CA LEU A 18 12.44 3.66 6.13
C LEU A 18 11.76 2.30 6.30
N MET A 19 10.77 1.96 5.47
CA MET A 19 10.10 0.67 5.53
C MET A 19 11.07 -0.50 5.33
N ILE A 20 12.01 -0.38 4.39
CA ILE A 20 13.04 -1.39 4.16
C ILE A 20 13.99 -1.47 5.36
N MET A 21 14.43 -0.33 5.88
CA MET A 21 15.34 -0.24 7.03
C MET A 21 14.77 -0.91 8.28
N VAL A 22 13.48 -0.69 8.59
CA VAL A 22 12.84 -1.22 9.80
C VAL A 22 12.43 -2.69 9.67
N ASN A 23 12.05 -3.14 8.45
CA ASN A 23 11.65 -4.53 8.23
C ASN A 23 12.85 -5.48 8.06
N ASN A 24 14.05 -4.96 7.84
CA ASN A 24 15.24 -5.77 7.67
C ASN A 24 16.43 -5.25 8.51
N PRO A 25 16.35 -5.33 9.85
CA PRO A 25 17.41 -4.85 10.75
C PRO A 25 18.69 -5.68 10.69
N GLY A 26 18.74 -6.75 9.88
CA GLY A 26 19.86 -7.71 9.81
C GLY A 26 19.86 -8.68 11.00
N SER A 27 19.89 -8.15 12.23
CA SER A 27 19.71 -8.94 13.45
C SER A 27 18.58 -8.37 14.32
N TRP A 28 17.59 -9.21 14.63
CA TRP A 28 16.50 -8.87 15.54
C TRP A 28 16.97 -8.67 16.99
N SER A 29 18.20 -9.09 17.33
CA SER A 29 18.81 -8.86 18.66
C SER A 29 19.57 -7.54 18.79
N HIS A 30 19.84 -6.85 17.68
CA HIS A 30 20.61 -5.59 17.65
C HIS A 30 19.83 -4.48 16.92
N ILE A 31 18.54 -4.37 17.21
CA ILE A 31 17.70 -3.31 16.67
C ILE A 31 18.04 -2.01 17.41
N PHE A 32 18.29 -0.94 16.65
CA PHE A 32 18.48 0.38 17.24
C PHE A 32 17.19 0.78 17.99
N PRO A 33 17.22 1.15 19.30
CA PRO A 33 16.01 1.25 20.12
C PRO A 33 14.90 2.17 19.56
N PRO A 34 15.21 3.33 18.92
CA PRO A 34 14.20 4.15 18.26
C PRO A 34 13.56 3.52 17.00
N LEU A 35 14.20 2.50 16.41
CA LEU A 35 13.71 1.75 15.26
C LEU A 35 13.00 0.45 15.66
N ALA A 36 12.90 0.14 16.95
CA ALA A 36 12.08 -0.96 17.42
C ALA A 36 10.59 -0.60 17.31
N HIS A 37 9.77 -1.60 16.98
CA HIS A 37 8.32 -1.46 17.08
C HIS A 37 7.91 -1.41 18.56
N ALA A 38 6.88 -0.62 18.89
CA ALA A 38 6.27 -0.71 20.22
C ALA A 38 5.67 -2.11 20.41
N GLU A 39 5.81 -2.69 21.62
CA GLU A 39 5.29 -4.03 21.89
C GLU A 39 3.76 -4.10 21.85
N TRP A 40 3.09 -3.04 22.34
CA TRP A 40 1.62 -2.98 22.37
C TRP A 40 1.08 -1.56 22.57
N HIS A 41 1.49 -0.91 23.66
CA HIS A 41 1.13 0.47 23.97
C HIS A 41 2.33 1.37 23.75
N GLY A 42 2.28 2.18 22.70
CA GLY A 42 3.35 3.08 22.32
C GLY A 42 3.15 3.56 20.88
N CYS A 43 3.92 4.56 20.49
CA CYS A 43 3.99 5.02 19.11
C CYS A 43 5.47 5.28 18.83
N THR A 44 6.12 4.38 18.10
CA THR A 44 7.49 4.62 17.65
C THR A 44 7.48 5.17 16.23
N PRO A 45 8.56 5.85 15.79
CA PRO A 45 8.65 6.36 14.43
C PRO A 45 8.44 5.29 13.35
N THR A 46 8.72 4.03 13.64
CA THR A 46 8.59 2.91 12.70
C THR A 46 7.15 2.49 12.46
N ASP A 47 6.29 2.63 13.47
CA ASP A 47 4.85 2.37 13.38
C ASP A 47 4.15 3.38 12.46
N LEU A 48 4.68 4.60 12.37
CA LEU A 48 4.13 5.69 11.57
C LEU A 48 4.48 5.61 10.07
N VAL A 49 5.48 4.81 9.69
CA VAL A 49 5.94 4.71 8.29
C VAL A 49 4.81 4.27 7.36
N PHE A 50 4.04 3.26 7.76
CA PHE A 50 2.95 2.73 6.95
C PHE A 50 1.77 3.72 6.82
N PRO A 51 1.25 4.33 7.90
CA PRO A 51 0.28 5.43 7.82
C PRO A 51 0.74 6.59 6.91
N PHE A 52 1.99 7.04 7.04
CA PHE A 52 2.52 8.12 6.20
C PHE A 52 2.59 7.73 4.72
N PHE A 53 2.96 6.48 4.42
CA PHE A 53 2.92 5.98 3.05
C PHE A 53 1.50 6.02 2.46
N LEU A 54 0.49 5.54 3.21
CA LEU A 54 -0.90 5.59 2.77
C LEU A 54 -1.40 7.03 2.59
N PHE A 55 -1.03 7.93 3.50
CA PHE A 55 -1.33 9.37 3.37
C PHE A 55 -0.72 9.96 2.08
N ALA A 56 0.53 9.63 1.76
CA ALA A 56 1.17 10.06 0.53
C ALA A 56 0.43 9.57 -0.71
N VAL A 57 -0.03 8.31 -0.71
CA VAL A 57 -0.81 7.72 -1.81
C VAL A 57 -2.16 8.42 -1.96
N GLY A 58 -2.84 8.72 -0.86
CA GLY A 58 -4.10 9.48 -0.86
C GLY A 58 -3.91 10.91 -1.38
N ASN A 59 -2.87 11.62 -0.93
CA ASN A 59 -2.57 12.96 -1.41
C ASN A 59 -2.25 12.96 -2.92
N ALA A 60 -1.46 11.98 -3.39
CA ALA A 60 -1.17 11.80 -4.81
C ALA A 60 -2.45 11.60 -5.65
N MET A 61 -3.47 10.96 -5.10
CA MET A 61 -4.76 10.75 -5.77
C MET A 61 -5.50 12.07 -6.02
N SER A 62 -5.46 13.01 -5.07
CA SER A 62 -6.15 14.30 -5.18
C SER A 62 -5.70 15.10 -6.41
N PHE A 63 -4.41 15.04 -6.75
CA PHE A 63 -3.84 15.72 -7.92
C PHE A 63 -4.24 15.11 -9.26
N VAL A 64 -4.63 13.83 -9.28
CA VAL A 64 -5.01 13.12 -10.52
C VAL A 64 -6.52 13.16 -10.73
N MET A 65 -7.31 13.38 -9.68
CA MET A 65 -8.77 13.33 -9.72
C MET A 65 -9.41 14.30 -10.74
N PRO A 66 -8.98 15.58 -10.88
CA PRO A 66 -9.51 16.49 -11.90
C PRO A 66 -9.43 15.92 -13.32
N LYS A 67 -8.30 15.26 -13.65
CA LYS A 67 -8.08 14.62 -14.96
C LYS A 67 -8.96 13.40 -15.19
N PHE A 68 -9.42 12.76 -14.11
CA PHE A 68 -10.36 11.65 -14.19
C PHE A 68 -11.79 12.13 -14.40
N TYR A 69 -12.16 13.28 -13.82
CA TYR A 69 -13.45 13.90 -14.11
C TYR A 69 -13.56 14.37 -15.57
N GLU A 70 -12.50 14.97 -16.12
CA GLU A 70 -12.49 15.43 -17.53
C GLU A 70 -12.61 14.28 -18.56
N LYS A 71 -12.09 13.10 -18.24
CA LYS A 71 -12.05 11.96 -19.17
C LYS A 71 -13.24 11.00 -19.05
N GLY A 72 -14.08 11.19 -18.04
CA GLY A 72 -15.27 10.40 -17.78
C GLY A 72 -15.04 9.04 -17.10
N ASP A 73 -16.15 8.46 -16.66
CA ASP A 73 -16.24 7.31 -15.77
C ASP A 73 -15.55 6.06 -16.29
N ALA A 74 -15.74 5.74 -17.59
CA ALA A 74 -15.17 4.53 -18.19
C ALA A 74 -13.63 4.56 -18.18
N PHE A 75 -13.03 5.73 -18.40
CA PHE A 75 -11.58 5.89 -18.33
C PHE A 75 -11.07 5.75 -16.90
N PHE A 76 -11.78 6.35 -15.94
CA PHE A 76 -11.47 6.28 -14.52
C PHE A 76 -11.51 4.82 -14.01
N LEU A 77 -12.62 4.11 -14.22
CA LEU A 77 -12.81 2.73 -13.77
C LEU A 77 -11.76 1.80 -14.36
N LYS A 78 -11.51 1.88 -15.68
CA LYS A 78 -10.48 1.07 -16.33
C LYS A 78 -9.09 1.29 -15.72
N LYS A 79 -8.75 2.54 -15.39
CA LYS A 79 -7.44 2.89 -14.85
C LYS A 79 -7.30 2.48 -13.38
N VAL A 80 -8.33 2.67 -12.56
CA VAL A 80 -8.37 2.24 -11.16
C VAL A 80 -8.33 0.72 -11.06
N LEU A 81 -9.17 0.01 -11.83
CA LEU A 81 -9.21 -1.45 -11.83
C LEU A 81 -7.89 -2.04 -12.31
N LYS A 82 -7.31 -1.53 -13.41
CA LYS A 82 -5.99 -1.98 -13.88
C LYS A 82 -4.92 -1.80 -12.81
N ARG A 83 -4.87 -0.64 -12.15
CA ARG A 83 -3.88 -0.37 -11.10
C ARG A 83 -4.09 -1.28 -9.88
N THR A 84 -5.32 -1.44 -9.44
CA THR A 84 -5.70 -2.31 -8.32
C THR A 84 -5.30 -3.75 -8.62
N LEU A 85 -5.65 -4.26 -9.80
CA LEU A 85 -5.31 -5.61 -10.23
C LEU A 85 -3.81 -5.82 -10.32
N LEU A 86 -3.06 -4.88 -10.90
CA LEU A 86 -1.59 -4.97 -10.97
C LEU A 86 -0.95 -5.01 -9.58
N ILE A 87 -1.33 -4.13 -8.66
CA ILE A 87 -0.78 -4.14 -7.29
C ILE A 87 -1.14 -5.45 -6.58
N PHE A 88 -2.38 -5.92 -6.74
CA PHE A 88 -2.84 -7.15 -6.13
C PHE A 88 -2.07 -8.38 -6.67
N LEU A 89 -1.93 -8.49 -7.99
CA LEU A 89 -1.20 -9.57 -8.65
C LEU A 89 0.28 -9.55 -8.29
N ILE A 90 0.93 -8.39 -8.29
CA ILE A 90 2.32 -8.26 -7.85
C ILE A 90 2.46 -8.72 -6.40
N GLY A 91 1.54 -8.30 -5.51
CA GLY A 91 1.53 -8.77 -4.12
C GLY A 91 1.37 -10.28 -3.99
N LEU A 92 0.52 -10.88 -4.81
CA LEU A 92 0.29 -12.33 -4.82
C LEU A 92 1.51 -13.10 -5.34
N LEU A 93 2.11 -12.62 -6.43
CA LEU A 93 3.33 -13.21 -7.01
C LEU A 93 4.51 -13.11 -6.03
N LEU A 94 4.66 -11.98 -5.34
CA LEU A 94 5.68 -11.83 -4.29
C LEU A 94 5.43 -12.77 -3.10
N ALA A 95 4.17 -12.97 -2.69
CA ALA A 95 3.83 -13.94 -1.64
C ALA A 95 4.06 -15.40 -2.06
N TRP A 96 3.94 -15.68 -3.36
CA TRP A 96 4.20 -17.00 -3.93
C TRP A 96 5.70 -17.27 -4.15
N SER A 97 6.52 -16.22 -4.30
CA SER A 97 7.98 -16.32 -4.40
C SER A 97 8.63 -16.88 -3.11
N PRO A 98 9.67 -17.72 -3.20
CA PRO A 98 10.20 -18.38 -4.40
C PRO A 98 9.23 -19.47 -4.86
N PHE A 99 8.78 -19.38 -6.12
CA PHE A 99 7.79 -20.27 -6.75
C PHE A 99 8.16 -21.75 -6.69
N VAL A 100 9.45 -22.01 -6.47
CA VAL A 100 10.09 -23.30 -6.40
C VAL A 100 10.86 -23.38 -5.10
N ARG A 101 10.72 -24.49 -4.38
CA ARG A 101 11.49 -24.78 -3.16
C ARG A 101 12.20 -26.12 -3.34
N TRP A 102 13.44 -26.19 -2.86
CA TRP A 102 14.14 -27.46 -2.73
C TRP A 102 13.46 -28.29 -1.64
N ASP A 103 12.94 -29.45 -2.02
CA ASP A 103 12.39 -30.45 -1.10
C ASP A 103 13.24 -31.72 -1.25
N GLY A 104 14.30 -31.81 -0.45
CA GLY A 104 15.36 -32.81 -0.64
C GLY A 104 16.17 -32.55 -1.92
N ASP A 105 16.26 -33.57 -2.79
CA ASP A 105 17.05 -33.57 -4.04
C ASP A 105 16.22 -33.19 -5.29
N VAL A 106 14.96 -32.76 -5.09
CA VAL A 106 14.02 -32.46 -6.18
C VAL A 106 13.51 -31.02 -6.07
N LEU A 107 13.47 -30.33 -7.21
CA LEU A 107 12.83 -29.01 -7.35
C LEU A 107 11.30 -29.20 -7.33
N ALA A 108 10.66 -28.94 -6.19
CA ALA A 108 9.21 -29.01 -6.08
C ALA A 108 8.56 -27.62 -6.19
N PHE A 109 7.45 -27.53 -6.92
CA PHE A 109 6.62 -26.33 -6.91
C PHE A 109 5.92 -26.19 -5.55
N LYS A 110 5.97 -24.99 -4.97
CA LYS A 110 5.42 -24.73 -3.63
C LYS A 110 3.89 -24.88 -3.65
N THR A 111 3.37 -25.75 -2.78
CA THR A 111 1.92 -25.98 -2.60
C THR A 111 1.18 -24.71 -2.21
N TRP A 112 0.00 -24.51 -2.80
CA TRP A 112 -0.90 -23.35 -2.63
C TRP A 112 -1.44 -23.18 -1.19
N GLU A 113 -1.27 -24.18 -0.33
CA GLU A 113 -1.85 -24.23 1.02
C GLU A 113 -1.23 -23.26 2.03
N LYS A 114 0.02 -22.79 1.81
CA LYS A 114 0.68 -21.79 2.68
C LYS A 114 0.71 -20.38 2.09
N LEU A 115 -0.05 -20.13 1.03
CA LEU A 115 -0.03 -18.85 0.34
C LEU A 115 -0.78 -17.81 1.17
N ARG A 116 -0.05 -16.81 1.70
CA ARG A 116 -0.64 -15.70 2.44
C ARG A 116 -1.32 -14.75 1.43
N ILE A 117 -2.61 -14.98 1.19
CA ILE A 117 -3.40 -14.22 0.20
C ILE A 117 -3.48 -12.73 0.58
N PHE A 118 -3.66 -12.41 1.86
CA PHE A 118 -3.76 -11.03 2.36
C PHE A 118 -2.43 -10.50 2.92
N GLY A 119 -1.56 -10.05 2.01
CA GLY A 119 -0.38 -9.24 2.33
C GLY A 119 -0.67 -7.74 2.38
N VAL A 120 0.37 -6.96 2.69
CA VAL A 120 0.29 -5.48 2.78
C VAL A 120 -0.09 -4.86 1.44
N LEU A 121 0.48 -5.36 0.33
CA LEU A 121 0.19 -4.85 -1.01
C LEU A 121 -1.27 -5.07 -1.43
N GLN A 122 -1.86 -6.23 -1.11
CA GLN A 122 -3.26 -6.53 -1.39
C GLN A 122 -4.19 -5.60 -0.61
N ARG A 123 -3.87 -5.33 0.67
CA ARG A 123 -4.61 -4.36 1.49
C ARG A 123 -4.53 -2.95 0.92
N ILE A 124 -3.33 -2.51 0.48
CA ILE A 124 -3.14 -1.21 -0.18
C ILE A 124 -3.97 -1.14 -1.48
N ALA A 125 -3.99 -2.22 -2.28
CA ALA A 125 -4.75 -2.26 -3.54
C ALA A 125 -6.25 -2.09 -3.29
N LEU A 126 -6.81 -2.83 -2.33
CA LEU A 126 -8.23 -2.74 -1.97
C LEU A 126 -8.58 -1.37 -1.38
N ALA A 127 -7.78 -0.88 -0.43
CA ALA A 127 -7.98 0.43 0.17
C ALA A 127 -7.93 1.55 -0.90
N TYR A 128 -6.96 1.49 -1.82
CA TYR A 128 -6.88 2.42 -2.95
C TYR A 128 -8.13 2.36 -3.84
N CYS A 129 -8.60 1.15 -4.17
CA CYS A 129 -9.79 0.96 -5.00
C CYS A 129 -11.02 1.61 -4.34
N VAL A 130 -11.32 1.22 -3.09
CA VAL A 130 -12.47 1.74 -2.34
C VAL A 130 -12.37 3.26 -2.15
N ALA A 131 -11.22 3.76 -1.72
CA ALA A 131 -11.02 5.20 -1.52
C ALA A 131 -11.18 5.98 -2.83
N SER A 132 -10.65 5.46 -3.95
CA SER A 132 -10.78 6.13 -5.24
C SER A 132 -12.22 6.20 -5.72
N LEU A 133 -12.99 5.11 -5.57
CA LEU A 133 -14.42 5.07 -5.92
C LEU A 133 -15.22 6.05 -5.04
N LEU A 134 -14.97 6.05 -3.73
CA LEU A 134 -15.62 6.96 -2.80
C LEU A 134 -15.35 8.42 -3.17
N VAL A 135 -14.10 8.81 -3.39
CA VAL A 135 -13.76 10.20 -3.73
C VAL A 135 -14.31 10.58 -5.11
N TYR A 136 -14.33 9.64 -6.07
CA TYR A 136 -14.86 9.91 -7.40
C TYR A 136 -16.38 10.16 -7.39
N TYR A 137 -17.16 9.25 -6.79
CA TYR A 137 -18.63 9.31 -6.82
C TYR A 137 -19.23 10.22 -5.72
N PHE A 138 -18.74 10.13 -4.48
CA PHE A 138 -19.28 10.89 -3.35
C PHE A 138 -18.60 12.25 -3.16
N LYS A 139 -17.62 12.58 -4.02
CA LYS A 139 -16.78 13.79 -3.94
C LYS A 139 -16.04 13.86 -2.59
N ALA A 140 -15.32 14.94 -2.36
CA ALA A 140 -14.53 15.11 -1.13
C ALA A 140 -15.39 15.11 0.15
N ARG A 141 -16.58 15.72 0.10
CA ARG A 141 -17.46 15.85 1.28
C ARG A 141 -18.04 14.51 1.72
N GLY A 142 -18.54 13.69 0.78
CA GLY A 142 -19.07 12.38 1.13
C GLY A 142 -17.97 11.40 1.55
N ALA A 143 -16.78 11.47 0.93
CA ALA A 143 -15.64 10.68 1.38
C ALA A 143 -15.21 11.00 2.82
N PHE A 144 -15.27 12.27 3.23
CA PHE A 144 -14.97 12.67 4.62
C PHE A 144 -16.00 12.11 5.62
N VAL A 145 -17.29 12.20 5.29
CA VAL A 145 -18.36 11.66 6.13
C VAL A 145 -18.24 10.14 6.25
N VAL A 146 -18.08 9.43 5.12
CA VAL A 146 -17.92 7.98 5.12
C VAL A 146 -16.67 7.57 5.89
N GLY A 147 -15.54 8.27 5.70
CA GLY A 147 -14.32 8.03 6.48
C GLY A 147 -14.53 8.23 7.97
N GLY A 148 -15.23 9.29 8.38
CA GLY A 148 -15.58 9.53 9.77
C GLY A 148 -16.46 8.44 10.37
N VAL A 149 -17.48 7.97 9.62
CA VAL A 149 -18.34 6.86 10.06
C VAL A 149 -17.56 5.56 10.21
N ILE A 150 -16.67 5.24 9.28
CA ILE A 150 -15.83 4.03 9.35
C ILE A 150 -14.92 4.04 10.58
N LEU A 151 -14.46 5.21 11.03
CA LEU A 151 -13.59 5.33 12.22
C LEU A 151 -14.36 5.25 13.55
N LEU A 152 -15.67 5.47 13.53
CA LEU A 152 -16.53 5.43 14.72
C LEU A 152 -17.10 4.03 15.00
N VAL A 153 -17.01 3.12 14.03
CA VAL A 153 -17.42 1.70 14.12
C VAL A 153 -16.20 0.84 14.42
#